data_AF-A0A662RM18-F1
#
_entry.id   AF-A0A662RM18-F1
#
_cell.length_a   1.000
_cell.length_b   1.000
_cell.length_c   1.000
_cell.angle_alpha   90.00
_cell.angle_beta   90.00
_cell.angle_gamma   90.00
#
_symmetry.space_group_name_H-M   'P 1'
#
loop_
_entity.id
_entity.type
_entity.pdbx_description
1 polymer ?
#
loop_
_entity_poly.entity_id
_entity_poly.type
_entity_poly.pdbx_seq_one_letter_code
_entity_poly.pdbx_strand_id
1 'polypeptide(L)'
;PTYVRSLIAAMKTFLFEMQKADLKGKVGAAFGSYGWSGESIEILTETMKNLAGMNVIEPGLRINRRPTEKGLEECREFGKKIAEEIK
;
A
#
# COMPACT_ATOMS: atom_id res chain seq x y z
N PRO A 1 6.63 1.79 5.78
CA PRO A 1 7.98 1.28 5.45
C PRO A 1 8.12 -0.18 5.92
N THR A 2 9.07 -0.93 5.38
CA THR A 2 9.35 -2.29 5.87
C THR A 2 10.23 -2.26 7.12
N TYR A 3 9.79 -2.95 8.17
CA TYR A 3 10.56 -3.17 9.40
C TYR A 3 10.66 -4.67 9.67
N VAL A 4 11.89 -5.22 9.63
CA VAL A 4 12.17 -6.66 9.84
C VAL A 4 11.24 -7.56 8.99
N ARG A 5 11.19 -7.28 7.68
CA ARG A 5 10.33 -7.97 6.69
C ARG A 5 8.82 -7.92 7.00
N SER A 6 8.39 -6.96 7.82
CA SER A 6 7.01 -6.82 8.28
C SER A 6 6.59 -5.35 8.35
N LEU A 7 5.36 -5.12 8.83
CA LEU A 7 4.78 -3.81 9.10
C LEU A 7 5.32 -3.26 10.43
N ILE A 8 5.43 -1.93 10.53
CA ILE A 8 5.63 -1.26 11.81
C ILE A 8 4.40 -1.46 12.71
N ALA A 9 4.60 -1.41 14.04
CA ALA A 9 3.54 -1.67 15.01
C ALA A 9 2.28 -0.80 14.78
N ALA A 10 2.47 0.50 14.55
CA ALA A 10 1.37 1.42 14.29
C ALA A 10 0.51 1.00 13.08
N MET A 11 1.12 0.47 12.02
CA MET A 11 0.40 0.01 10.84
C MET A 11 -0.37 -1.29 11.11
N LYS A 12 0.17 -2.19 11.95
CA LYS A 12 -0.57 -3.39 12.39
C LYS A 12 -1.82 -3.02 13.18
N THR A 13 -1.69 -2.09 14.12
CA THR A 13 -2.84 -1.56 14.88
C THR A 13 -3.86 -0.90 13.96
N PHE A 14 -3.41 -0.09 12.99
CA PHE A 14 -4.31 0.53 12.02
C PHE A 14 -5.09 -0.50 11.20
N LEU A 15 -4.44 -1.54 10.67
CA LEU A 15 -5.14 -2.61 9.94
C LEU A 15 -6.16 -3.35 10.81
N PHE A 16 -5.84 -3.60 12.08
CA PHE A 16 -6.77 -4.23 13.01
C PHE A 16 -8.02 -3.37 13.24
N GLU A 17 -7.85 -2.07 13.43
CA GLU A 17 -8.99 -1.15 13.56
C GLU A 17 -9.79 -1.03 12.25
N MET A 18 -9.11 -1.06 11.11
CA MET A 18 -9.71 -0.99 9.78
C MET A 18 -10.61 -2.21 9.46
N GLN A 19 -10.37 -3.38 10.06
CA GLN A 19 -11.25 -4.56 9.90
C GLN A 19 -12.68 -4.32 10.38
N LYS A 20 -12.91 -3.31 11.23
CA LYS A 20 -14.26 -2.94 11.70
C LYS A 20 -15.06 -2.17 10.65
N ALA A 21 -14.41 -1.65 9.61
CA ALA A 21 -15.05 -0.91 8.53
C ALA A 21 -15.45 -1.84 7.38
N ASP A 22 -16.61 -1.59 6.77
CA ASP A 22 -16.99 -2.27 5.53
C ASP A 22 -16.29 -1.61 4.33
N LEU A 23 -15.21 -2.25 3.88
CA LEU A 23 -14.38 -1.80 2.77
C LEU A 23 -14.55 -2.64 1.50
N LYS A 24 -15.50 -3.58 1.49
CA LYS A 24 -15.68 -4.48 0.35
C LYS A 24 -16.03 -3.69 -0.91
N GLY A 25 -15.32 -3.99 -2.01
CA GLY A 25 -15.48 -3.32 -3.29
C GLY A 25 -14.97 -1.88 -3.35
N LYS A 26 -14.39 -1.34 -2.26
CA LYS A 26 -13.71 -0.04 -2.29
C LYS A 26 -12.37 -0.16 -3.00
N VAL A 27 -11.94 0.91 -3.65
CA VAL A 27 -10.61 1.00 -4.27
C VAL A 27 -9.55 1.03 -3.16
N GLY A 28 -8.55 0.14 -3.26
CA GLY A 28 -7.41 0.06 -2.34
C GLY A 28 -6.09 0.26 -3.07
N ALA A 29 -5.09 0.82 -2.41
CA ALA A 29 -3.74 0.97 -2.97
C ALA A 29 -2.70 0.97 -1.86
N ALA A 30 -1.66 0.16 -2.01
CA ALA A 30 -0.54 0.09 -1.06
C ALA A 30 0.67 0.82 -1.63
N PHE A 31 1.37 1.58 -0.78
CA PHE A 31 2.64 2.20 -1.13
C PHE A 31 3.56 2.25 0.09
N GLY A 32 4.87 2.31 -0.14
CA GLY A 32 5.82 2.50 0.94
C GLY A 32 7.28 2.50 0.52
N SER A 33 8.13 2.98 1.44
CA SER A 33 9.57 2.89 1.28
C SER A 33 10.18 1.66 1.95
N TYR A 34 11.31 1.18 1.44
CA TYR A 34 12.02 0.02 1.98
C TYR A 34 13.54 0.16 1.88
N GLY A 35 14.27 -0.61 2.69
CA GLY A 35 15.73 -0.66 2.65
C GLY A 35 16.29 -1.79 1.77
N TRP A 36 15.76 -2.99 1.93
CA TRP A 36 16.27 -4.21 1.27
C TRP A 36 15.19 -4.92 0.44
N SER A 37 14.09 -5.38 1.06
CA SER A 37 13.19 -6.36 0.43
C SER A 37 11.70 -5.95 0.29
N GLY A 38 11.23 -4.91 0.99
CA GLY A 38 9.95 -4.26 0.65
C GLY A 38 8.66 -5.03 0.97
N GLU A 39 8.71 -6.07 1.81
CA GLU A 39 7.59 -6.99 2.10
C GLU A 39 6.36 -6.29 2.70
N SER A 40 6.54 -5.17 3.39
CA SER A 40 5.41 -4.42 3.97
C SER A 40 4.36 -4.01 2.94
N ILE A 41 4.76 -3.68 1.71
CA ILE A 41 3.85 -3.28 0.64
C ILE A 41 3.01 -4.48 0.20
N GLU A 42 3.62 -5.65 0.10
CA GLU A 42 2.93 -6.88 -0.28
C GLU A 42 1.94 -7.33 0.79
N ILE A 43 2.36 -7.31 2.07
CA ILE A 43 1.47 -7.60 3.20
C ILE A 43 0.25 -6.68 3.19
N LEU A 44 0.44 -5.38 2.94
CA LEU A 44 -0.67 -4.42 2.85
C LEU A 44 -1.60 -4.72 1.67
N THR A 45 -1.03 -4.98 0.50
CA THR A 45 -1.76 -5.31 -0.74
C THR A 45 -2.64 -6.53 -0.53
N GLU A 46 -2.06 -7.63 -0.05
CA GLU A 46 -2.78 -8.88 0.20
C GLU A 46 -3.81 -8.75 1.32
N THR A 47 -3.53 -7.96 2.37
CA THR A 47 -4.50 -7.71 3.45
C THR A 47 -5.72 -6.96 2.91
N MET A 48 -5.54 -5.90 2.13
CA MET A 48 -6.66 -5.16 1.53
C MET A 48 -7.46 -6.03 0.56
N LYS A 49 -6.78 -6.81 -0.28
CA LYS A 49 -7.43 -7.65 -1.30
C LYS A 49 -8.19 -8.82 -0.68
N ASN A 50 -7.53 -9.61 0.16
CA ASN A 50 -8.06 -10.89 0.62
C ASN A 50 -8.85 -10.79 1.93
N LEU A 51 -8.46 -9.89 2.84
CA LEU A 51 -9.14 -9.74 4.14
C LEU A 51 -10.21 -8.66 4.11
N ALA A 52 -9.94 -7.52 3.48
CA ALA A 52 -10.89 -6.41 3.40
C ALA A 52 -11.79 -6.44 2.15
N GLY A 53 -11.51 -7.32 1.17
CA GLY A 53 -12.31 -7.48 -0.04
C GLY A 53 -12.31 -6.24 -0.94
N MET A 54 -11.24 -5.45 -0.91
CA MET A 54 -11.07 -4.23 -1.70
C MET A 54 -10.67 -4.55 -3.15
N ASN A 55 -11.01 -3.66 -4.07
CA ASN A 55 -10.49 -3.66 -5.44
C ASN A 55 -9.11 -2.98 -5.42
N VAL A 56 -8.05 -3.76 -5.23
CA VAL A 56 -6.71 -3.22 -4.99
C VAL A 56 -5.94 -2.99 -6.29
N ILE A 57 -5.31 -1.82 -6.42
CA ILE A 57 -4.40 -1.50 -7.51
C ILE A 57 -3.06 -2.19 -7.29
N GLU A 58 -2.66 -3.02 -8.25
CA GLU A 58 -1.47 -3.85 -8.19
C GLU A 58 -0.52 -3.60 -9.39
N PRO A 59 0.80 -3.73 -9.20
CA PRO A 59 1.48 -3.91 -7.92
C PRO A 59 1.47 -2.62 -7.08
N GLY A 60 1.46 -2.76 -5.75
CA GLY A 60 1.66 -1.62 -4.85
C GLY A 60 3.01 -0.94 -5.06
N LEU A 61 3.06 0.38 -4.85
CA LEU A 61 4.25 1.19 -5.14
C LEU A 61 5.36 0.97 -4.10
N ARG A 62 6.54 0.57 -4.56
CA ARG A 62 7.73 0.34 -3.72
C ARG A 62 8.80 1.37 -4.03
N ILE A 63 9.21 2.15 -3.04
CA ILE A 63 10.28 3.16 -3.18
C ILE A 63 11.51 2.74 -2.38
N ASN A 64 12.66 2.61 -3.02
CA ASN A 64 13.91 2.29 -2.31
C ASN A 64 14.38 3.53 -1.53
N ARG A 65 14.44 3.42 -0.21
CA ARG A 65 14.86 4.47 0.73
C ARG A 65 14.18 5.82 0.44
N ARG A 66 14.96 6.85 0.13
CA ARG A 66 14.48 8.19 -0.18
C ARG A 66 14.25 8.29 -1.68
N PRO A 67 13.07 8.76 -2.14
CA PRO A 67 12.81 8.90 -3.56
C PRO A 67 13.76 9.93 -4.20
N THR A 68 14.23 9.62 -5.40
CA THR A 68 14.81 10.59 -6.34
C THR A 68 13.68 11.31 -7.10
N GLU A 69 14.01 12.23 -8.00
CA GLU A 69 13.01 12.85 -8.88
C GLU A 69 12.20 11.82 -9.67
N LYS A 70 12.85 10.75 -10.15
CA LYS A 70 12.17 9.63 -10.79
C LYS A 70 11.18 8.94 -9.85
N GLY A 71 11.59 8.68 -8.60
CA GLY A 71 10.70 8.07 -7.60
C GLY A 71 9.51 8.98 -7.24
N LEU A 72 9.69 10.30 -7.25
CA LEU A 72 8.59 11.25 -7.09
C LEU A 72 7.63 11.23 -8.28
N GLU A 73 8.15 11.05 -9.49
CA GLU A 73 7.31 10.86 -10.68
C GLU A 73 6.51 9.56 -10.61
N GLU A 74 7.14 8.45 -10.19
CA GLU A 74 6.45 7.18 -9.95
C GLU A 74 5.32 7.33 -8.92
N CYS A 75 5.52 8.11 -7.85
CA CYS A 75 4.45 8.45 -6.91
C CYS A 75 3.29 9.23 -7.56
N ARG A 76 3.60 10.19 -8.44
CA ARG A 76 2.58 10.98 -9.15
C ARG A 76 1.76 10.12 -10.09
N GLU A 77 2.43 9.28 -10.89
CA GLU A 77 1.78 8.33 -11.80
C GLU A 77 0.92 7.31 -11.04
N PHE A 78 1.40 6.82 -9.89
CA PHE A 78 0.60 5.93 -9.05
C PHE A 78 -0.65 6.64 -8.50
N GLY A 79 -0.54 7.91 -8.10
CA GLY A 79 -1.68 8.73 -7.71
C GLY A 79 -2.71 8.92 -8.84
N LYS A 80 -2.26 9.12 -10.08
CA LYS A 80 -3.15 9.21 -11.25
C LYS A 80 -3.94 7.92 -11.45
N LYS A 81 -3.28 6.76 -11.37
CA LYS A 81 -3.96 5.44 -11.45
C LYS A 81 -5.04 5.28 -10.39
N ILE A 82 -4.75 5.68 -9.14
CA ILE A 82 -5.75 5.65 -8.06
C ILE A 82 -6.95 6.54 -8.41
N ALA A 83 -6.71 7.74 -8.94
CA ALA A 83 -7.78 8.67 -9.30
C ALA A 83 -8.62 8.17 -10.49
N GLU A 84 -8.03 7.42 -11.42
CA GLU A 84 -8.75 6.81 -12.56
C GLU A 84 -9.73 5.72 -12.11
N GLU A 85 -9.37 4.92 -11.11
CA GLU A 85 -10.23 3.85 -10.57
C GLU A 85 -11.37 4.35 -9.67
N ILE A 86 -11.28 5.59 -9.15
CA ILE A 86 -12.29 6.19 -8.26
C ILE A 86 -13.37 6.96 -9.03
N LYS A 87 -13.13 7.30 -10.31
CA LYS A 87 -14.09 8.02 -11.16
C LYS A 87 -15.36 7.20 -11.37
#